data_AF-A0A392SDF2-F1
#
_entry.id   AF-A0A392SDF2-F1
#
_cell.length_a   1.000
_cell.length_b   1.000
_cell.length_c   1.000
_cell.angle_alpha   90.00
_cell.angle_beta   90.00
_cell.angle_gamma   90.00
#
_symmetry.space_group_name_H-M   'P 1'
#
loop_
_entity.id
_entity.type
_entity.pdbx_description
1 polymer ?
#
loop_
_entity_poly.entity_id
_entity_poly.type
_entity_poly.pdbx_seq_one_letter_code
_entity_poly.pdbx_strand_id
1 'polypeptide(L)'
;RQKSVVTRINAKLSAKYYGPYPIIEKIGAVAYKLKLPIGSRIHPVFHVSLLKKAVGEYHEDEELPALMDDDQVEHYEPEVVLATRKIRQHGEEVKQVLVHWKGKPA
;
A
#
# COMPACT_ATOMS: atom_id res chain seq x y z
N ARG A 1 2.27 -11.26 7.39
CA ARG A 1 2.13 -11.08 5.92
C ARG A 1 1.77 -9.61 5.69
N GLN A 2 2.74 -8.80 5.29
CA GLN A 2 2.59 -7.34 5.17
C GLN A 2 1.68 -7.00 3.96
N LYS A 3 0.54 -6.36 4.21
CA LYS A 3 -0.36 -5.84 3.17
C LYS A 3 -0.10 -4.33 3.02
N SER A 4 0.93 -3.97 2.26
CA SER A 4 1.19 -2.58 1.88
C SER A 4 1.05 -2.44 0.38
N VAL A 5 -0.18 -2.60 -0.12
CA VAL A 5 -0.53 -2.19 -1.49
C VAL A 5 -1.95 -1.67 -1.39
N VAL A 6 -2.11 -0.39 -1.75
CA VAL A 6 -3.39 0.31 -1.93
C VAL A 6 -4.40 -0.64 -2.59
N THR A 7 -5.58 -0.79 -1.97
CA THR A 7 -6.68 -1.61 -2.49
C THR A 7 -7.30 -0.93 -3.70
N ARG A 8 -6.72 -1.15 -4.88
CA ARG A 8 -7.39 -0.87 -6.16
C ARG A 8 -8.39 -1.99 -6.47
N ILE A 9 -9.49 -1.62 -7.14
CA ILE A 9 -10.58 -2.54 -7.55
C ILE A 9 -10.04 -3.78 -8.29
N ASN A 10 -8.93 -3.63 -9.03
CA ASN A 10 -8.22 -4.76 -9.64
C ASN A 10 -6.70 -4.56 -9.57
N ALA A 11 -6.05 -5.16 -8.58
CA ALA A 11 -4.60 -5.10 -8.40
C ALA A 11 -3.81 -5.68 -9.60
N LYS A 12 -4.41 -6.60 -10.38
CA LYS A 12 -3.79 -7.16 -11.59
C LYS A 12 -3.72 -6.17 -12.75
N LEU A 13 -4.57 -5.14 -12.77
CA LEU A 13 -4.70 -4.18 -13.86
C LEU A 13 -4.16 -2.78 -13.49
N SER A 14 -3.54 -2.63 -12.32
CA SER A 14 -2.97 -1.34 -11.93
C SER A 14 -1.72 -1.01 -12.72
N ALA A 15 -1.49 0.28 -13.00
CA ALA A 15 -0.23 0.76 -13.56
C ALA A 15 0.96 0.28 -12.70
N LYS A 16 1.97 -0.30 -13.37
CA LYS A 16 3.17 -0.84 -12.70
C LYS A 16 4.18 0.26 -12.32
N TYR A 17 4.16 1.37 -13.06
CA TYR A 17 4.96 2.56 -12.83
C TYR A 17 4.04 3.77 -12.89
N TYR A 18 4.35 4.79 -12.10
CA TYR A 18 3.59 6.04 -12.02
C TYR A 18 4.36 7.14 -12.69
N GLY A 19 3.67 7.89 -13.57
CA GLY A 19 4.07 9.18 -14.09
C GLY A 19 5.45 9.29 -14.78
N PRO A 20 5.63 10.29 -15.63
CA PRO A 20 6.95 10.82 -15.92
C PRO A 20 7.37 11.78 -14.80
N TYR A 21 8.26 11.36 -13.91
CA TYR A 21 8.84 12.29 -12.92
C TYR A 21 10.21 12.78 -13.37
N PRO A 22 10.42 14.10 -13.50
CA PRO A 22 11.73 14.65 -13.80
C PRO A 22 12.75 14.29 -12.72
N ILE A 23 13.96 13.91 -13.12
CA ILE A 23 15.07 13.73 -12.19
C ILE A 23 15.61 15.12 -11.84
N ILE A 24 15.58 15.48 -10.56
CA ILE A 24 16.17 16.72 -10.04
C ILE A 24 17.67 16.54 -9.87
N GLU A 25 18.08 15.39 -9.32
CA GLU A 25 19.45 15.19 -8.88
C GLU A 25 19.82 13.70 -8.92
N LYS A 26 21.08 13.42 -9.27
CA LYS A 26 21.69 12.09 -9.13
C LYS A 26 22.51 12.08 -7.83
N ILE A 27 22.00 11.41 -6.80
CA ILE A 27 22.62 11.38 -5.46
C ILE A 27 23.80 10.40 -5.44
N GLY A 28 23.78 9.36 -6.27
CA GLY A 28 24.88 8.40 -6.38
C GLY A 28 24.79 7.54 -7.63
N ALA A 29 25.58 6.48 -7.69
CA ALA A 29 25.56 5.55 -8.82
C ALA A 29 24.19 4.88 -9.01
N VAL A 30 23.46 4.68 -7.90
CA VAL A 30 22.22 3.89 -7.88
C VAL A 30 21.00 4.63 -7.34
N ALA A 31 21.13 5.89 -6.91
CA ALA A 31 20.06 6.64 -6.27
C ALA A 31 19.82 7.99 -6.98
N TYR A 32 18.55 8.27 -7.28
CA TYR A 32 18.11 9.47 -8.00
C TYR A 32 16.97 10.14 -7.24
N LYS A 33 16.98 11.47 -7.21
CA LYS A 33 15.93 12.31 -6.64
C LYS A 33 14.98 12.75 -7.74
N LEU A 34 13.69 12.49 -7.57
CA LEU A 34 12.63 12.86 -8.50
C LEU A 34 11.87 14.10 -8.04
N LYS A 35 11.35 14.86 -9.00
CA LYS A 35 10.38 15.93 -8.77
C LYS A 35 8.99 15.32 -8.63
N LEU A 36 8.62 15.00 -7.39
CA LEU A 36 7.29 14.49 -7.08
C LEU A 36 6.27 15.63 -6.93
N PRO A 37 4.98 15.37 -7.17
CA PRO A 37 3.90 16.33 -6.92
C PRO A 37 3.86 16.79 -5.46
N ILE A 38 3.40 18.03 -5.26
CA ILE A 38 3.17 18.61 -3.93
C ILE A 38 2.11 17.75 -3.21
N GLY A 39 2.41 17.33 -1.97
CA GLY A 39 1.54 16.42 -1.20
C GLY A 39 1.94 14.94 -1.24
N SER A 40 3.01 14.59 -1.98
CA SER A 40 3.57 13.23 -1.94
C SER A 40 4.10 12.89 -0.54
N ARG A 41 3.57 11.83 0.10
CA ARG A 41 4.04 11.35 1.42
C ARG A 41 5.20 10.34 1.32
N ILE A 42 5.72 10.11 0.12
CA ILE A 42 6.87 9.21 -0.12
C ILE A 42 8.15 10.02 -0.28
N HIS A 43 9.28 9.45 0.12
CA HIS A 43 10.57 10.10 -0.07
C HIS A 43 10.90 10.26 -1.56
N PRO A 44 11.45 11.42 -2.00
CA PRO A 44 11.70 11.68 -3.42
C PRO A 44 12.91 10.95 -3.98
N VAL A 45 13.63 10.16 -3.17
CA VAL A 45 14.87 9.48 -3.56
C VAL A 45 14.59 8.00 -3.76
N PHE A 46 14.89 7.49 -4.95
CA PHE A 46 14.61 6.12 -5.34
C PHE A 46 15.87 5.44 -5.87
N HIS A 47 15.94 4.13 -5.64
CA HIS A 47 16.95 3.28 -6.26
C HIS A 47 16.64 3.08 -7.75
N VAL A 48 17.67 3.00 -8.59
CA VAL A 48 17.57 2.89 -10.06
C VAL A 48 16.71 1.71 -10.53
N SER A 49 16.64 0.62 -9.76
CA SER A 49 15.82 -0.56 -10.07
C SER A 49 14.30 -0.29 -10.01
N LEU A 50 13.89 0.77 -9.31
CA LEU A 50 12.49 1.19 -9.20
C LEU A 50 12.10 2.20 -10.28
N LEU A 51 13.08 2.67 -11.07
CA LEU A 51 12.89 3.67 -12.10
C LEU A 51 12.87 3.02 -13.48
N LYS A 52 12.02 3.54 -14.36
CA LYS A 52 12.02 3.20 -15.77
C LYS A 52 12.06 4.49 -16.58
N LYS A 53 12.95 4.56 -17.57
CA LYS A 53 13.03 5.71 -18.47
C LYS A 53 11.70 5.86 -19.21
N ALA A 54 11.08 7.03 -19.09
CA ALA A 54 9.93 7.41 -19.90
C ALA A 54 10.41 7.65 -21.35
N VAL A 55 9.82 6.97 -22.32
CA VAL A 55 10.15 7.08 -23.75
C VAL A 55 8.88 7.45 -24.52
N GLY A 56 8.81 8.67 -25.06
CA GLY A 56 7.62 9.23 -25.71
C GLY A 56 7.23 10.59 -25.12
N GLU A 57 6.17 11.21 -25.66
CA GLU A 57 5.54 12.38 -25.06
C GLU A 57 4.58 11.92 -23.96
N TYR A 58 4.88 12.31 -22.72
CA TYR A 58 4.01 12.05 -21.58
C TYR A 58 3.55 13.38 -20.99
N HIS A 59 2.26 13.47 -20.71
CA HIS A 59 1.67 14.59 -19.98
C HIS A 59 1.84 14.31 -18.47
N GLU A 60 2.10 15.36 -17.68
CA GLU A 60 2.41 15.27 -16.23
C GLU A 60 1.20 14.85 -15.38
N ASP A 61 0.04 14.60 -15.99
CA ASP A 61 -1.28 14.59 -15.36
C ASP A 61 -1.73 13.23 -14.81
N GLU A 62 -0.81 12.32 -14.47
CA GLU A 62 -1.19 11.19 -13.62
C GLU A 62 -1.15 11.62 -12.15
N GLU A 63 -2.32 12.04 -11.65
CA GLU A 63 -2.54 12.21 -10.22
C GLU A 63 -2.14 10.91 -9.49
N LEU A 64 -1.25 11.06 -8.51
CA LEU A 64 -0.91 9.96 -7.62
C LEU A 64 -2.20 9.48 -6.96
N PRO A 65 -2.41 8.15 -6.84
CA PRO A 65 -3.55 7.65 -6.09
C PRO A 65 -3.57 8.29 -4.71
N ALA A 66 -4.75 8.75 -4.29
CA ALA A 66 -4.97 9.25 -2.94
C ALA A 66 -4.35 8.24 -1.97
N LEU A 67 -3.35 8.70 -1.23
CA LEU A 67 -2.74 7.91 -0.19
C LEU A 67 -3.86 7.62 0.80
N MET A 68 -4.12 6.35 1.09
CA MET A 68 -5.11 6.00 2.11
C MET A 68 -4.69 6.74 3.37
N ASP A 69 -5.50 7.72 3.78
CA ASP A 69 -5.28 8.35 5.07
C ASP A 69 -5.36 7.28 6.14
N ASP A 70 -4.65 7.47 7.24
CA ASP A 70 -4.73 6.55 8.39
C ASP A 70 -6.19 6.46 8.89
N ASP A 71 -6.99 7.50 8.64
CA ASP A 71 -8.43 7.58 8.89
C ASP A 71 -9.30 6.77 7.91
N GLN A 72 -8.75 6.27 6.79
CA GLN A 72 -9.42 5.36 5.86
C GLN A 72 -9.14 3.88 6.17
N VAL A 73 -8.42 3.59 7.24
CA VAL A 73 -8.37 2.23 7.78
C VAL A 73 -9.78 1.92 8.27
N GLU A 74 -10.47 0.99 7.59
CA GLU A 74 -11.75 0.46 8.10
C GLU A 74 -11.55 0.06 9.57
N HIS A 75 -12.12 0.84 10.49
CA HIS A 75 -12.07 0.51 11.90
C HIS A 75 -12.96 -0.71 12.12
N TYR A 76 -12.34 -1.87 12.31
CA TYR A 76 -13.04 -3.10 12.63
C TYR A 76 -13.39 -3.11 14.12
N GLU A 77 -14.65 -2.80 14.43
CA GLU A 77 -15.19 -3.00 15.76
C GLU A 77 -15.76 -4.42 15.89
N PRO A 78 -15.31 -5.21 16.88
CA PRO A 78 -15.92 -6.51 17.15
C PRO A 78 -17.34 -6.29 17.67
N GLU A 79 -18.34 -6.89 17.01
CA GLU A 79 -19.74 -6.79 17.44
C GLU A 79 -20.09 -7.92 18.42
N VAL A 80 -19.83 -9.17 18.02
CA VAL A 80 -20.17 -10.35 18.82
C VAL A 80 -19.13 -11.44 18.69
N VAL A 81 -18.85 -12.15 19.79
CA VAL A 81 -18.11 -13.41 19.74
C VAL A 81 -19.08 -14.55 19.45
N LEU A 82 -18.95 -15.18 18.29
CA LEU A 82 -19.82 -16.28 17.86
C LEU A 82 -19.38 -17.64 18.43
N ALA A 83 -18.07 -17.86 18.56
CA ALA A 83 -17.55 -19.14 19.04
C ALA A 83 -16.17 -18.96 19.65
N THR A 84 -15.77 -19.93 20.47
CA THR A 84 -14.41 -20.03 21.00
C THR A 84 -13.94 -21.47 20.89
N ARG A 85 -12.68 -21.67 20.52
CA ARG A 85 -12.04 -22.99 20.55
C ARG A 85 -10.63 -22.91 21.12
N LYS A 86 -10.17 -24.03 21.67
CA LYS A 86 -8.78 -24.22 22.12
C LYS A 86 -8.07 -25.09 21.10
N ILE A 87 -6.91 -24.66 20.65
CA ILE A 87 -6.06 -25.43 19.74
C ILE A 87 -4.64 -25.51 20.30
N ARG A 88 -3.94 -26.61 20.02
CA ARG A 88 -2.51 -26.70 20.28
C ARG A 88 -1.74 -26.14 19.09
N GLN A 89 -0.99 -25.05 19.29
CA GLN A 89 -0.02 -24.54 18.34
C GLN A 89 1.37 -24.54 19.00
N HIS A 90 2.37 -25.11 18.33
CA HIS A 90 3.75 -25.18 18.85
C HIS A 90 3.89 -25.77 20.27
N GLY A 91 2.99 -26.68 20.65
CA GLY A 91 2.98 -27.29 21.99
C GLY A 91 2.23 -26.49 23.05
N GLU A 92 1.84 -25.25 22.76
CA GLU A 92 1.06 -24.38 23.65
C GLU A 92 -0.44 -24.41 23.29
N GLU A 93 -1.30 -24.30 24.31
CA GLU A 93 -2.75 -24.22 24.12
C GLU A 93 -3.17 -22.76 23.88
N VAL A 94 -3.62 -22.45 22.66
CA VAL A 94 -4.04 -21.11 22.24
C VAL A 94 -5.57 -21.06 22.14
N LYS A 95 -6.17 -20.05 22.78
CA LYS A 95 -7.60 -19.75 22.67
C LYS A 95 -7.87 -18.92 21.41
N GLN A 96 -8.66 -19.46 20.49
CA GLN A 96 -9.16 -18.74 19.32
C GLN A 96 -10.62 -18.34 19.52
N VAL A 97 -10.97 -17.15 19.01
CA VAL A 97 -12.30 -16.57 19.10
C VAL A 97 -12.79 -16.25 17.69
N LEU A 98 -14.00 -16.67 17.36
CA LEU A 98 -14.69 -16.30 16.12
C LEU A 98 -15.49 -15.03 16.40
N VAL A 99 -15.13 -13.94 15.70
CA VAL A 99 -15.72 -12.61 15.90
C VAL A 99 -16.59 -12.26 14.69
N HIS A 100 -17.82 -11.86 14.96
CA HIS A 100 -18.67 -11.13 14.03
C HIS A 100 -18.30 -9.66 14.09
N TRP A 101 -17.94 -9.09 12.94
CA TRP A 101 -17.50 -7.70 12.83
C TRP A 101 -18.67 -6.80 12.46
N LYS A 102 -18.77 -5.66 13.13
CA LYS A 102 -19.86 -4.69 12.93
C LYS A 102 -19.98 -4.30 11.45
N GLY A 103 -21.17 -4.51 10.88
CA GLY A 103 -21.47 -4.13 9.50
C GLY A 103 -20.88 -5.03 8.41
N LYS A 104 -20.40 -6.23 8.74
CA LYS A 104 -19.97 -7.26 7.78
C LYS A 104 -20.83 -8.52 7.94
N PRO A 105 -21.10 -9.28 6.87
CA PRO A 105 -21.83 -10.55 6.99
C PRO A 105 -21.05 -11.55 7.85
N ALA A 106 -21.80 -12.40 8.58
CA ALA A 106 -21.29 -13.44 9.46
C ALA A 106 -20.69 -14.63 8.69
#